data_AF-A0A7S1MG01-F1
#
_entry.id   AF-A0A7S1MG01-F1
#
_cell.length_a   1.000
_cell.length_b   1.000
_cell.length_c   1.000
_cell.angle_alpha   90.00
_cell.angle_beta   90.00
_cell.angle_gamma   90.00
#
_symmetry.space_group_name_H-M   'P 1'
#
loop_
_entity.id
_entity.type
_entity.pdbx_description
1 polymer ?
#
loop_
_entity_poly.entity_id
_entity_poly.type
_entity_poly.pdbx_seq_one_letter_code
_entity_poly.pdbx_strand_id
1 'polypeptide(L)'
;SNSFCTLLARRRPVAGADTMSDAPSKRERPEAAAVESCAMTAAAPTAVAPVETFRKNVMVAVINQRHEMLLFQRNDREGLQCIQGGVEDDEDIVDAAMREAYEEAGIVCDGFDYLECERMAVPKYGKRGPRFEAELAANPIPTVTVDYPLTVVGELPIPAADGPLRYRFPPGACKAWVARGIVGQEQRCLVLATSDGDALRARVDLSGKALQPREFIDCVWFPVSDLARLVDAVPPAKREVFRRVGTILGEVLRPEAIASGNDHVARFSRKLHNALKALPS
;
A
#
# COMPACT_ATOMS: atom_id res chain seq x y z
N SER A 1 -19.03 -27.35 -4.73
CA SER A 1 -18.28 -28.18 -3.76
C SER A 1 -17.57 -27.26 -2.78
N ASN A 2 -18.06 -27.23 -1.55
CA ASN A 2 -17.56 -26.39 -0.45
C ASN A 2 -16.42 -27.09 0.30
N SER A 3 -15.28 -26.42 0.45
CA SER A 3 -14.34 -26.65 1.56
C SER A 3 -13.34 -25.50 1.63
N PHE A 4 -13.68 -24.48 2.41
CA PHE A 4 -12.75 -23.43 2.81
C PHE A 4 -13.05 -23.02 4.24
N CYS A 5 -12.81 -23.94 5.18
CA CYS A 5 -13.08 -23.69 6.60
C CYS A 5 -12.31 -24.64 7.52
N THR A 6 -10.98 -24.77 7.38
CA THR A 6 -10.14 -25.35 8.45
C THR A 6 -8.65 -25.01 8.29
N LEU A 7 -8.22 -23.79 8.64
CA LEU A 7 -6.78 -23.50 8.75
C LEU A 7 -6.43 -22.44 9.81
N LEU A 8 -7.16 -22.42 10.93
CA LEU A 8 -6.86 -21.59 12.08
C LEU A 8 -6.94 -22.40 13.38
N ALA A 9 -5.99 -23.30 13.61
CA ALA A 9 -5.70 -23.82 14.94
C ALA A 9 -4.38 -24.59 14.95
N ARG A 10 -3.31 -23.95 15.43
CA ARG A 10 -2.19 -24.57 16.18
C ARG A 10 -1.13 -23.50 16.50
N ARG A 11 -1.18 -22.96 17.72
CA ARG A 11 0.01 -22.40 18.38
C ARG A 11 0.30 -23.26 19.62
N ARG A 12 1.55 -23.72 19.73
CA ARG A 12 2.10 -24.35 20.96
C ARG A 12 2.54 -23.24 21.93
N PRO A 13 2.37 -23.43 23.25
CA PRO A 13 2.95 -22.53 24.24
C PRO A 13 4.41 -22.88 24.50
N VAL A 14 5.25 -21.88 24.74
CA VAL A 14 6.57 -22.03 25.35
C VAL A 14 6.47 -21.46 26.76
N ALA A 15 6.84 -22.28 27.74
CA ALA A 15 6.91 -21.94 29.15
C ALA A 15 8.34 -21.59 29.55
N GLY A 16 8.46 -20.75 30.59
CA GLY A 16 9.59 -20.74 31.51
C GLY A 16 10.44 -19.47 31.52
N ALA A 17 10.30 -18.66 32.57
CA ALA A 17 11.41 -18.32 33.47
C ALA A 17 10.93 -17.43 34.65
N ASP A 18 11.10 -18.00 35.84
CA ASP A 18 11.33 -17.42 37.18
C ASP A 18 12.40 -16.29 37.15
N THR A 19 12.64 -15.37 38.10
CA THR A 19 12.21 -15.06 39.48
C THR A 19 12.84 -13.70 39.89
N MET A 20 12.22 -13.04 40.88
CA MET A 20 12.82 -12.26 41.99
C MET A 20 13.62 -10.93 41.83
N SER A 21 13.28 -10.02 42.76
CA SER A 21 14.18 -9.21 43.63
C SER A 21 14.41 -7.71 43.31
N ASP A 22 13.83 -6.90 44.21
CA ASP A 22 14.40 -5.76 44.94
C ASP A 22 14.65 -4.38 44.29
N ALA A 23 13.76 -3.45 44.64
CA ALA A 23 14.05 -2.03 44.92
C ALA A 23 15.02 -1.92 46.14
N PRO A 24 15.75 -0.80 46.43
CA PRO A 24 15.25 0.58 46.35
C PRO A 24 16.31 1.68 46.02
N SER A 25 15.86 2.91 45.76
CA SER A 25 16.15 4.06 46.65
C SER A 25 15.84 5.39 45.96
N LYS A 26 15.04 6.18 46.68
CA LYS A 26 14.78 7.59 46.44
C LYS A 26 16.06 8.38 46.74
N ARG A 27 16.49 9.25 45.83
CA ARG A 27 17.34 10.39 46.15
C ARG A 27 16.54 11.66 45.88
N GLU A 28 16.18 12.31 46.97
CA GLU A 28 15.55 13.63 47.02
C GLU A 28 16.53 14.68 46.49
N ARG A 29 16.04 15.57 45.62
CA ARG A 29 16.73 16.79 45.19
C ARG A 29 16.27 17.95 46.07
N PRO A 30 17.17 18.87 46.46
CA PRO A 30 16.81 20.02 47.27
C PRO A 30 16.04 21.07 46.45
N GLU A 31 15.07 21.69 47.13
CA GLU A 31 14.33 22.88 46.73
C GLU A 31 15.27 24.03 46.35
N ALA A 32 15.03 24.63 45.18
CA ALA A 32 15.60 25.91 44.81
C ALA A 32 14.47 26.95 44.73
N ALA A 33 14.74 28.07 45.37
CA ALA A 33 13.82 29.13 45.73
C ALA A 33 13.16 29.84 44.53
N ALA A 34 11.95 30.32 44.79
CA ALA A 34 11.17 31.19 43.93
C ALA A 34 11.89 32.52 43.67
N VAL A 35 11.90 32.93 42.41
CA VAL A 35 12.15 34.31 41.99
C VAL A 35 10.96 34.73 41.13
N GLU A 36 10.06 35.51 41.73
CA GLU A 36 9.05 36.25 41.00
C GLU A 36 9.73 37.39 40.24
N SER A 37 9.61 37.38 38.91
CA SER A 37 9.92 38.53 38.08
C SER A 37 8.86 38.70 37.01
N CYS A 38 8.25 39.88 37.08
CA CYS A 38 7.26 40.50 36.22
C CYS A 38 7.43 40.12 34.73
N ALA A 39 6.41 39.48 34.14
CA ALA A 39 6.29 39.33 32.70
C ALA A 39 4.90 39.82 32.27
N MET A 40 4.93 40.82 31.39
CA MET A 40 3.77 41.45 30.79
C MET A 40 2.85 40.40 30.16
N THR A 41 1.54 40.53 30.39
CA THR A 41 0.49 39.75 29.75
C THR A 41 0.44 40.08 28.26
N ALA A 42 1.33 39.49 27.47
CA ALA A 42 1.11 39.29 26.05
C ALA A 42 -0.03 38.27 25.92
N ALA A 43 -1.11 38.66 25.24
CA ALA A 43 -2.15 37.72 24.84
C ALA A 43 -1.48 36.56 24.11
N ALA A 44 -1.62 35.35 24.66
CA ALA A 44 -1.07 34.15 24.06
C ALA A 44 -1.58 34.08 22.61
N PRO A 45 -0.70 33.88 21.60
CA PRO A 45 -1.16 33.68 20.24
C PRO A 45 -2.16 32.52 20.29
N THR A 46 -3.38 32.77 19.80
CA THR A 46 -4.38 31.73 19.64
C THR A 46 -3.73 30.65 18.80
N ALA A 47 -3.37 29.53 19.42
CA ALA A 47 -2.68 28.45 18.74
C ALA A 47 -3.59 27.98 17.60
N VAL A 48 -3.25 28.37 16.37
CA VAL A 48 -3.91 27.87 15.18
C VAL A 48 -3.72 26.36 15.24
N ALA A 49 -4.82 25.62 15.32
CA ALA A 49 -4.77 24.17 15.34
C ALA A 49 -3.91 23.70 14.15
N PRO A 50 -2.93 22.80 14.37
CA PRO A 50 -2.06 22.36 13.29
C PRO A 50 -2.88 21.82 12.14
N VAL A 51 -2.59 22.30 10.93
CA VAL A 51 -3.27 21.82 9.71
C VAL A 51 -2.94 20.35 9.57
N GLU A 52 -3.97 19.51 9.65
CA GLU A 52 -3.83 18.08 9.44
C GLU A 52 -3.36 17.82 8.00
N THR A 53 -2.33 16.99 7.86
CA THR A 53 -1.78 16.64 6.54
C THR A 53 -1.96 15.16 6.24
N PHE A 54 -1.94 14.81 4.95
CA PHE A 54 -2.02 13.44 4.47
C PHE A 54 -0.71 13.08 3.76
N ARG A 55 -0.21 11.86 4.00
CA ARG A 55 0.97 11.35 3.31
C ARG A 55 0.62 10.98 1.87
N LYS A 56 1.43 11.41 0.91
CA LYS A 56 1.34 10.96 -0.49
C LYS A 56 1.56 9.45 -0.58
N ASN A 57 0.70 8.77 -1.33
CA ASN A 57 0.69 7.32 -1.42
C ASN A 57 0.18 6.87 -2.79
N VAL A 58 0.63 5.70 -3.22
CA VAL A 58 0.10 5.01 -4.40
C VAL A 58 -0.64 3.74 -4.02
N MET A 59 -1.69 3.43 -4.78
CA MET A 59 -2.42 2.17 -4.76
C MET A 59 -2.27 1.50 -6.13
N VAL A 60 -1.88 0.23 -6.16
CA VAL A 60 -1.73 -0.55 -7.39
C VAL A 60 -2.94 -1.46 -7.58
N ALA A 61 -3.83 -1.10 -8.50
CA ALA A 61 -4.99 -1.90 -8.87
C ALA A 61 -4.65 -2.78 -10.08
N VAL A 62 -4.43 -4.08 -9.86
CA VAL A 62 -4.19 -5.04 -10.95
C VAL A 62 -5.50 -5.65 -11.38
N ILE A 63 -5.85 -5.53 -12.66
CA ILE A 63 -7.10 -6.00 -13.25
C ILE A 63 -6.82 -7.08 -14.30
N ASN A 64 -7.57 -8.17 -14.27
CA ASN A 64 -7.48 -9.22 -15.28
C ASN A 64 -8.63 -9.15 -16.31
N GLN A 65 -8.56 -9.97 -17.36
CA GLN A 65 -9.61 -10.10 -18.38
C GLN A 65 -10.94 -10.64 -17.87
N ARG A 66 -10.99 -11.23 -16.68
CA ARG A 66 -12.23 -11.65 -16.00
C ARG A 66 -12.88 -10.50 -15.22
N HIS A 67 -12.34 -9.29 -15.34
CA HIS A 67 -12.78 -8.08 -14.63
C HIS A 67 -12.68 -8.26 -13.11
N GLU A 68 -11.65 -8.99 -12.68
CA GLU A 68 -11.31 -9.18 -11.28
C GLU A 68 -10.13 -8.30 -10.91
N MET A 69 -10.15 -7.76 -9.68
CA MET A 69 -9.06 -7.01 -9.08
C MET A 69 -8.25 -7.92 -8.15
N LEU A 70 -6.92 -7.88 -8.25
CA LEU A 70 -6.04 -8.65 -7.37
C LEU A 70 -5.95 -7.99 -6.00
N LEU A 71 -6.31 -8.74 -4.95
CA LEU A 71 -6.20 -8.31 -3.56
C LEU A 71 -5.25 -9.22 -2.78
N PHE A 72 -4.63 -8.67 -1.75
CA PHE A 72 -3.61 -9.31 -0.94
C PHE A 72 -4.04 -9.36 0.52
N GLN A 73 -3.89 -10.53 1.15
CA GLN A 73 -4.14 -10.72 2.57
C GLN A 73 -2.96 -10.19 3.37
N ARG A 74 -3.21 -9.30 4.33
CA ARG A 74 -2.16 -8.76 5.20
C ARG A 74 -1.60 -9.81 6.16
N ASN A 75 -0.31 -9.71 6.45
CA ASN A 75 0.40 -10.54 7.42
C ASN A 75 0.10 -10.15 8.87
N ASP A 76 -0.15 -8.86 9.11
CA ASP A 76 -0.24 -8.28 10.47
C ASP A 76 -1.67 -8.16 11.01
N ARG A 77 -2.70 -8.31 10.17
CA ARG A 77 -4.11 -8.13 10.54
C ARG A 77 -5.04 -8.80 9.54
N GLU A 78 -6.30 -8.95 9.92
CA GLU A 78 -7.35 -9.39 9.01
C GLU A 78 -7.68 -8.31 7.97
N GLY A 79 -8.04 -8.77 6.77
CA GLY A 79 -8.47 -7.92 5.65
C GLY A 79 -7.60 -8.07 4.42
N LEU A 80 -8.25 -7.85 3.28
CA LEU A 80 -7.65 -7.79 1.96
C LEU A 80 -7.39 -6.33 1.58
N GLN A 81 -6.35 -6.07 0.80
CA GLN A 81 -6.10 -4.76 0.21
C GLN A 81 -5.28 -4.91 -1.08
N CYS A 82 -5.19 -3.86 -1.88
CA CYS A 82 -4.21 -3.75 -2.95
C CYS A 82 -2.82 -3.49 -2.38
N ILE A 83 -1.81 -3.66 -3.22
CA ILE A 83 -0.45 -3.16 -2.95
C ILE A 83 -0.51 -1.64 -2.88
N GLN A 84 0.19 -1.06 -1.91
CA GLN A 84 0.23 0.37 -1.72
C GLN A 84 1.43 0.81 -0.90
N GLY A 85 1.94 1.99 -1.18
CA GLY A 85 3.01 2.57 -0.38
C GLY A 85 3.41 3.98 -0.77
N GLY A 86 4.50 4.44 -0.17
CA GLY A 86 4.86 5.86 -0.19
C GLY A 86 5.19 6.37 -1.58
N VAL A 87 4.92 7.65 -1.80
CA VAL A 87 5.54 8.39 -2.89
C VAL A 87 6.59 9.29 -2.27
N GLU A 88 7.84 9.14 -2.70
CA GLU A 88 8.93 10.01 -2.28
C GLU A 88 8.89 11.35 -3.04
N ASP A 89 9.59 12.39 -2.55
CA ASP A 89 9.40 13.77 -3.04
C ASP A 89 9.76 13.96 -4.53
N ASP A 90 10.72 13.18 -5.04
CA ASP A 90 11.21 13.23 -6.42
C ASP A 90 10.74 12.03 -7.27
N GLU A 91 9.75 11.27 -6.78
CA GLU A 91 9.28 10.03 -7.40
C GLU A 91 7.97 10.25 -8.17
N ASP A 92 7.91 9.79 -9.43
CA ASP A 92 6.65 9.75 -10.17
C ASP A 92 5.71 8.66 -9.63
N ILE A 93 4.41 8.83 -9.84
CA ILE A 93 3.39 7.87 -9.40
C ILE A 93 3.56 6.51 -10.07
N VAL A 94 3.96 6.47 -11.34
CA VAL A 94 4.20 5.19 -12.01
C VAL A 94 5.39 4.49 -11.35
N ASP A 95 6.48 5.22 -11.10
CA ASP A 95 7.69 4.68 -10.48
C ASP A 95 7.42 4.17 -9.06
N ALA A 96 6.73 4.97 -8.24
CA ALA A 96 6.31 4.58 -6.90
C ALA A 96 5.45 3.31 -6.93
N ALA A 97 4.47 3.25 -7.83
CA ALA A 97 3.58 2.10 -7.93
C ALA A 97 4.31 0.83 -8.38
N MET A 98 5.24 0.94 -9.33
CA MET A 98 6.02 -0.20 -9.80
C MET A 98 7.05 -0.66 -8.76
N ARG A 99 7.66 0.27 -8.02
CA ARG A 99 8.52 -0.05 -6.87
C ARG A 99 7.74 -0.83 -5.82
N GLU A 100 6.58 -0.33 -5.40
CA GLU A 100 5.75 -1.00 -4.39
C GLU A 100 5.22 -2.36 -4.88
N ALA A 101 4.83 -2.48 -6.16
CA ALA A 101 4.42 -3.74 -6.77
C ALA A 101 5.54 -4.81 -6.73
N TYR A 102 6.77 -4.37 -6.98
CA TYR A 102 7.94 -5.22 -6.92
C TYR A 102 8.32 -5.57 -5.47
N GLU A 103 8.42 -4.59 -4.58
CA GLU A 103 8.84 -4.78 -3.19
C GLU A 103 7.93 -5.75 -2.42
N GLU A 104 6.61 -5.60 -2.60
CA GLU A 104 5.62 -6.29 -1.79
C GLU A 104 5.10 -7.60 -2.42
N ALA A 105 5.23 -7.76 -3.74
CA ALA A 105 4.67 -8.91 -4.46
C ALA A 105 5.54 -9.47 -5.60
N GLY A 106 6.74 -8.93 -5.84
CA GLY A 106 7.60 -9.36 -6.95
C GLY A 106 6.98 -9.16 -8.33
N ILE A 107 5.95 -8.31 -8.45
CA ILE A 107 5.26 -8.06 -9.70
C ILE A 107 6.10 -7.12 -10.56
N VAL A 108 6.38 -7.55 -11.79
CA VAL A 108 7.14 -6.80 -12.79
C VAL A 108 6.33 -6.64 -14.07
N CYS A 109 6.64 -5.60 -14.84
CA CYS A 109 5.98 -5.18 -16.07
C CYS A 109 7.06 -4.95 -17.12
N ASP A 110 6.80 -5.39 -18.35
CA ASP A 110 7.73 -5.15 -19.46
C ASP A 110 7.99 -3.66 -19.66
N GLY A 111 9.25 -3.33 -19.96
CA GLY A 111 9.69 -1.97 -20.25
C GLY A 111 9.93 -1.08 -19.03
N PHE A 112 9.86 -1.63 -17.82
CA PHE A 112 10.18 -0.92 -16.59
C PHE A 112 11.59 -1.31 -16.08
N ASP A 113 12.42 -0.32 -15.73
CA ASP A 113 13.77 -0.57 -15.21
C ASP A 113 13.73 -0.87 -13.69
N TYR A 114 13.59 -2.14 -13.36
CA TYR A 114 13.59 -2.60 -11.97
C TYR A 114 14.96 -2.47 -11.28
N LEU A 115 16.05 -2.31 -12.04
CA LEU A 115 17.35 -1.98 -11.42
C LEU A 115 17.29 -0.61 -10.79
N GLU A 116 16.53 0.32 -11.37
CA GLU A 116 16.29 1.63 -10.77
C GLU A 116 15.33 1.53 -9.59
N CYS A 117 14.22 0.76 -9.66
CA CYS A 117 13.35 0.52 -8.50
C CYS A 117 14.10 -0.02 -7.29
N GLU A 118 14.97 -1.02 -7.47
CA GLU A 118 15.76 -1.54 -6.35
C GLU A 118 16.84 -0.56 -5.89
N ARG A 119 17.44 0.24 -6.79
CA ARG A 119 18.35 1.33 -6.39
C ARG A 119 17.63 2.46 -5.64
N MET A 120 16.35 2.66 -5.95
CA MET A 120 15.43 3.61 -5.30
C MET A 120 14.76 3.02 -4.06
N ALA A 121 14.78 1.69 -3.88
CA ALA A 121 14.27 1.02 -2.70
C ALA A 121 15.13 1.44 -1.50
N VAL A 122 14.72 2.54 -0.87
CA VAL A 122 15.26 2.98 0.39
C VAL A 122 14.79 1.96 1.43
N PRO A 123 15.68 1.36 2.24
CA PRO A 123 15.22 0.58 3.38
C PRO A 123 14.19 1.41 4.16
N LYS A 124 12.99 0.88 4.45
CA LYS A 124 11.92 1.63 5.19
C LYS A 124 12.43 2.15 6.55
N TYR A 125 13.64 1.74 6.97
CA TYR A 125 14.29 2.08 8.24
C TYR A 125 15.74 2.59 8.13
N GLY A 126 16.26 3.03 6.96
CA GLY A 126 17.66 3.50 6.92
C GLY A 126 18.10 4.23 5.66
N LYS A 127 19.05 5.16 5.83
CA LYS A 127 19.76 5.83 4.73
C LYS A 127 20.53 4.78 3.90
N ARG A 128 20.58 4.98 2.58
CA ARG A 128 21.47 4.27 1.66
C ARG A 128 22.90 4.36 2.21
N GLY A 129 23.44 3.22 2.63
CA GLY A 129 24.70 3.13 3.34
C GLY A 129 25.51 1.92 2.88
N PRO A 130 26.76 1.78 3.34
CA PRO A 130 27.69 0.74 2.86
C PRO A 130 27.13 -0.69 2.93
N ARG A 131 26.24 -0.95 3.90
CA ARG A 131 25.55 -2.25 4.05
C ARG A 131 24.58 -2.54 2.91
N PHE A 132 23.82 -1.54 2.45
CA PHE A 132 22.88 -1.70 1.34
C PHE A 132 23.62 -1.97 0.02
N GLU A 133 24.65 -1.18 -0.27
CA GLU A 133 25.48 -1.38 -1.48
C GLU A 133 26.18 -2.75 -1.47
N ALA A 134 26.66 -3.21 -0.30
CA ALA A 134 27.22 -4.55 -0.17
C ALA A 134 26.19 -5.67 -0.37
N GLU A 135 24.94 -5.47 0.06
CA GLU A 135 23.86 -6.43 -0.07
C GLU A 135 23.34 -6.53 -1.51
N LEU A 136 23.26 -5.40 -2.21
CA LEU A 136 22.99 -5.33 -3.65
C LEU A 136 24.11 -5.98 -4.48
N ALA A 137 25.37 -5.76 -4.11
CA ALA A 137 26.51 -6.40 -4.76
C ALA A 137 26.54 -7.93 -4.54
N ALA A 138 26.11 -8.38 -3.35
CA ALA A 138 26.05 -9.80 -3.00
C ALA A 138 24.85 -10.53 -3.64
N ASN A 139 23.77 -9.81 -3.91
CA ASN A 139 22.54 -10.35 -4.50
C ASN A 139 22.21 -9.55 -5.77
N PRO A 140 22.96 -9.76 -6.87
CA PRO A 140 22.70 -9.04 -8.10
C PRO A 140 21.28 -9.30 -8.57
N ILE A 141 20.60 -8.23 -8.95
CA ILE A 141 19.22 -8.26 -9.41
C ILE A 141 19.15 -9.18 -10.62
N PRO A 142 18.35 -10.26 -10.58
CA PRO A 142 18.17 -11.09 -11.75
C PRO A 142 17.54 -10.23 -12.85
N THR A 143 18.04 -10.32 -14.07
CA THR A 143 17.32 -9.84 -15.24
C THR A 143 16.00 -10.61 -15.31
N VAL A 144 14.92 -10.03 -14.81
CA VAL A 144 13.61 -10.71 -14.77
C VAL A 144 13.02 -10.63 -16.17
N THR A 145 13.06 -11.74 -16.90
CA THR A 145 12.21 -11.89 -18.09
C THR A 145 10.78 -12.06 -17.63
N VAL A 146 9.90 -11.11 -17.96
CA VAL A 146 8.47 -11.23 -17.68
C VAL A 146 7.87 -12.17 -18.72
N ASP A 147 7.42 -13.35 -18.29
CA ASP A 147 6.73 -14.33 -19.14
C ASP A 147 5.22 -14.32 -18.93
N TYR A 148 4.71 -13.39 -18.13
CA TYR A 148 3.29 -13.10 -17.98
C TYR A 148 2.97 -11.71 -18.53
N PRO A 149 1.84 -11.54 -19.22
CA PRO A 149 1.55 -10.28 -19.85
C PRO A 149 0.98 -9.28 -18.84
N LEU A 150 1.78 -8.32 -18.38
CA LEU A 150 1.34 -7.21 -17.55
C LEU A 150 1.59 -5.88 -18.29
N THR A 151 0.66 -4.94 -18.19
CA THR A 151 0.79 -3.61 -18.82
C THR A 151 0.31 -2.53 -17.88
N VAL A 152 1.10 -1.45 -17.76
CA VAL A 152 0.63 -0.21 -17.14
C VAL A 152 -0.46 0.41 -18.01
N VAL A 153 -1.67 0.53 -17.49
CA VAL A 153 -2.78 1.14 -18.21
C VAL A 153 -2.77 2.65 -18.00
N GLY A 154 -2.58 3.09 -16.76
CA GLY A 154 -2.57 4.50 -16.39
C GLY A 154 -3.17 4.72 -15.01
N GLU A 155 -3.20 5.97 -14.58
CA GLU A 155 -3.86 6.35 -13.35
C GLU A 155 -5.39 6.35 -13.52
N LEU A 156 -6.10 5.89 -12.49
CA LEU A 156 -7.54 6.00 -12.38
C LEU A 156 -7.92 7.47 -12.16
N PRO A 157 -8.63 8.13 -13.11
CA PRO A 157 -9.05 9.50 -12.91
C PRO A 157 -10.13 9.54 -11.83
N ILE A 158 -9.95 10.44 -10.86
CA ILE A 158 -10.88 10.66 -9.77
C ILE A 158 -11.63 11.95 -10.06
N PRO A 159 -12.97 11.92 -10.24
CA PRO A 159 -13.73 13.12 -10.53
C PRO A 159 -13.47 14.20 -9.50
N ALA A 160 -13.18 15.42 -9.96
CA ALA A 160 -12.84 16.54 -9.06
C ALA A 160 -13.90 16.79 -7.98
N ALA A 161 -15.18 16.55 -8.30
CA ALA A 161 -16.32 16.69 -7.37
C ALA A 161 -16.24 15.75 -6.16
N ASP A 162 -15.58 14.60 -6.29
CA ASP A 162 -15.45 13.61 -5.21
C ASP A 162 -14.23 13.88 -4.32
N GLY A 163 -13.38 14.84 -4.70
CA GLY A 163 -12.13 15.17 -4.01
C GLY A 163 -11.09 14.04 -4.06
N PRO A 164 -9.92 14.21 -3.43
CA PRO A 164 -8.86 13.21 -3.45
C PRO A 164 -9.25 11.92 -2.70
N LEU A 165 -8.65 10.79 -3.07
CA LEU A 165 -8.82 9.53 -2.34
C LEU A 165 -8.04 9.59 -1.04
N ARG A 166 -8.73 9.87 0.07
CA ARG A 166 -8.11 9.97 1.40
C ARG A 166 -8.71 8.98 2.37
N TYR A 167 -7.86 8.48 3.25
CA TYR A 167 -8.31 7.79 4.46
C TYR A 167 -7.48 8.19 5.66
N ARG A 168 -8.09 8.19 6.84
CA ARG A 168 -7.40 8.44 8.12
C ARG A 168 -6.83 7.16 8.70
N PHE A 169 -5.69 7.27 9.37
CA PHE A 169 -5.14 6.13 10.08
C PHE A 169 -6.10 5.64 11.19
N PRO A 170 -6.25 4.32 11.38
CA PRO A 170 -6.95 3.80 12.54
C PRO A 170 -6.31 4.30 13.85
N PRO A 171 -7.08 4.42 14.95
CA PRO A 171 -6.54 4.81 16.25
C PRO A 171 -5.35 3.94 16.66
N GLY A 172 -4.25 4.57 17.07
CA GLY A 172 -3.03 3.88 17.52
C GLY A 172 -2.11 3.36 16.41
N ALA A 173 -2.52 3.43 15.15
CA ALA A 173 -1.66 3.09 14.00
C ALA A 173 -0.73 4.26 13.64
N CYS A 174 0.38 3.96 12.96
CA CYS A 174 1.26 4.96 12.34
C CYS A 174 1.73 6.08 13.30
N LYS A 175 1.99 5.75 14.57
CA LYS A 175 2.31 6.73 15.64
C LYS A 175 3.39 7.75 15.27
N ALA A 176 4.43 7.31 14.57
CA ALA A 176 5.51 8.20 14.12
C ALA A 176 5.03 9.27 13.13
N TRP A 177 4.09 8.93 12.24
CA TRP A 177 3.48 9.86 11.29
C TRP A 177 2.48 10.78 11.97
N VAL A 178 1.65 10.24 12.86
CA VAL A 178 0.68 11.03 13.64
C VAL A 178 1.39 12.06 14.52
N ALA A 179 2.52 11.69 15.13
CA ALA A 179 3.36 12.63 15.89
C ALA A 179 3.94 13.79 15.03
N ARG A 180 3.96 13.64 13.71
CA ARG A 180 4.39 14.66 12.74
C ARG A 180 3.20 15.44 12.14
N GLY A 181 1.98 15.27 12.67
CA GLY A 181 0.77 15.94 12.16
C GLY A 181 0.18 15.31 10.90
N ILE A 182 0.66 14.11 10.51
CA ILE A 182 0.12 13.36 9.37
C ILE A 182 -0.95 12.39 9.87
N VAL A 183 -2.20 12.64 9.49
CA VAL A 183 -3.38 11.94 10.04
C VAL A 183 -3.87 10.78 9.18
N GLY A 184 -3.31 10.62 7.97
CA GLY A 184 -3.78 9.62 7.02
C GLY A 184 -2.94 9.57 5.75
N GLN A 185 -3.50 8.92 4.73
CA GLN A 185 -2.92 8.85 3.39
C GLN A 185 -3.85 9.47 2.36
N GLU A 186 -3.23 10.10 1.37
CA GLU A 186 -3.84 10.53 0.12
C GLU A 186 -3.29 9.64 -0.99
N GLN A 187 -4.17 8.92 -1.68
CA GLN A 187 -3.81 7.86 -2.61
C GLN A 187 -4.06 8.29 -4.06
N ARG A 188 -3.10 8.01 -4.93
CA ARG A 188 -3.31 7.96 -6.38
C ARG A 188 -3.35 6.49 -6.81
N CYS A 189 -4.30 6.12 -7.65
CA CYS A 189 -4.53 4.71 -8.01
C CYS A 189 -3.98 4.43 -9.40
N LEU A 190 -2.91 3.64 -9.51
CA LEU A 190 -2.39 3.16 -10.79
C LEU A 190 -3.05 1.83 -11.16
N VAL A 191 -3.57 1.75 -12.39
CA VAL A 191 -4.20 0.56 -12.94
C VAL A 191 -3.19 -0.22 -13.80
N LEU A 192 -3.00 -1.49 -13.46
CA LEU A 192 -2.26 -2.46 -14.27
C LEU A 192 -3.24 -3.48 -14.86
N ALA A 193 -2.96 -3.99 -16.05
CA ALA A 193 -3.80 -4.98 -16.73
C ALA A 193 -3.01 -6.22 -17.13
N THR A 194 -3.63 -7.39 -16.94
CA THR A 194 -3.14 -8.69 -17.43
C THR A 194 -4.21 -9.46 -18.19
N SER A 195 -3.83 -10.22 -19.22
CA SER A 195 -4.74 -11.22 -19.80
C SER A 195 -4.73 -12.55 -19.08
N ASP A 196 -3.66 -12.84 -18.35
CA ASP A 196 -3.44 -14.14 -17.73
C ASP A 196 -3.28 -13.95 -16.23
N GLY A 197 -4.44 -13.81 -15.56
CA GLY A 197 -4.48 -13.63 -14.12
C GLY A 197 -3.94 -14.84 -13.35
N ASP A 198 -4.02 -16.04 -13.93
CA ASP A 198 -3.56 -17.25 -13.27
C ASP A 198 -2.03 -17.38 -13.36
N ALA A 199 -1.44 -17.07 -14.52
CA ALA A 199 0.01 -16.97 -14.68
C ALA A 199 0.62 -15.87 -13.81
N LEU A 200 0.00 -14.67 -13.76
CA LEU A 200 0.45 -13.60 -12.86
C LEU A 200 0.42 -14.06 -11.41
N ARG A 201 -0.72 -14.63 -10.95
CA ARG A 201 -0.87 -15.10 -9.56
C ARG A 201 0.18 -16.16 -9.20
N ALA A 202 0.53 -17.04 -10.13
CA ALA A 202 1.55 -18.06 -9.91
C ALA A 202 2.98 -17.48 -9.75
N ARG A 203 3.20 -16.21 -10.12
CA ARG A 203 4.50 -15.51 -9.99
C ARG A 203 4.54 -14.46 -8.89
N VAL A 204 3.43 -14.22 -8.21
CA VAL A 204 3.41 -13.36 -7.04
C VAL A 204 4.34 -13.93 -5.97
N ASP A 205 5.33 -13.14 -5.58
CA ASP A 205 6.30 -13.46 -4.55
C ASP A 205 6.07 -12.58 -3.33
N LEU A 206 5.47 -13.16 -2.30
CA LEU A 206 5.15 -12.49 -1.04
C LEU A 206 6.22 -12.71 0.04
N SER A 207 7.46 -13.04 -0.33
CA SER A 207 8.56 -13.20 0.64
C SER A 207 8.99 -11.88 1.30
N GLY A 208 8.61 -10.74 0.70
CA GLY A 208 9.17 -9.43 1.02
C GLY A 208 10.52 -9.25 0.33
N LYS A 209 10.63 -8.27 -0.56
CA LYS A 209 11.86 -7.95 -1.30
C LYS A 209 12.55 -6.73 -0.70
N ALA A 210 13.77 -6.44 -1.18
CA ALA A 210 14.53 -5.23 -0.83
C ALA A 210 14.68 -4.98 0.69
N LEU A 211 14.91 -6.04 1.48
CA LEU A 211 15.08 -5.99 2.93
C LEU A 211 13.85 -5.51 3.72
N GLN A 212 12.68 -5.53 3.08
CA GLN A 212 11.43 -5.18 3.72
C GLN A 212 10.81 -6.41 4.39
N PRO A 213 10.21 -6.25 5.58
CA PRO A 213 9.42 -7.31 6.17
C PRO A 213 8.19 -7.59 5.29
N ARG A 214 7.87 -8.87 5.11
CA ARG A 214 6.66 -9.33 4.43
C ARG A 214 5.39 -8.62 4.91
N GLU A 215 4.74 -7.84 4.04
CA GLU A 215 3.44 -7.21 4.32
C GLU A 215 2.26 -8.17 4.07
N PHE A 216 2.36 -9.07 3.09
CA PHE A 216 1.25 -9.90 2.63
C PHE A 216 1.51 -11.39 2.76
N ILE A 217 0.47 -12.19 3.01
CA ILE A 217 0.59 -13.64 3.17
C ILE A 217 -0.06 -14.48 2.08
N ASP A 218 -1.04 -13.94 1.39
CA ASP A 218 -1.75 -14.60 0.28
C ASP A 218 -2.30 -13.53 -0.68
N CYS A 219 -2.74 -13.95 -1.86
CA CYS A 219 -3.44 -13.10 -2.82
C CYS A 219 -4.60 -13.84 -3.51
N VAL A 220 -5.64 -13.08 -3.84
CA VAL A 220 -6.89 -13.58 -4.41
C VAL A 220 -7.45 -12.60 -5.44
N TRP A 221 -7.98 -13.15 -6.53
CA TRP A 221 -8.75 -12.38 -7.50
C TRP A 221 -10.16 -12.12 -6.98
N PHE A 222 -10.62 -10.88 -7.08
CA PHE A 222 -11.91 -10.45 -6.57
C PHE A 222 -12.75 -9.78 -7.67
N PRO A 223 -13.97 -10.24 -7.98
CA PRO A 223 -14.79 -9.63 -9.02
C PRO A 223 -15.12 -8.17 -8.70
N VAL A 224 -14.78 -7.23 -9.60
CA VAL A 224 -15.10 -5.80 -9.40
C VAL A 224 -16.61 -5.56 -9.42
N SER A 225 -17.36 -6.41 -10.12
CA SER A 225 -18.82 -6.39 -10.15
C SER A 225 -19.47 -6.65 -8.78
N ASP A 226 -18.78 -7.34 -7.86
CA ASP A 226 -19.27 -7.60 -6.50
C ASP A 226 -18.71 -6.54 -5.53
N LEU A 227 -19.08 -5.28 -5.79
CA LEU A 227 -18.55 -4.12 -5.06
C LEU A 227 -18.80 -4.21 -3.55
N ALA A 228 -19.96 -4.72 -3.13
CA ALA A 228 -20.31 -4.84 -1.72
C ALA A 228 -19.33 -5.78 -1.01
N ARG A 229 -19.11 -6.97 -1.57
CA ARG A 229 -18.20 -7.96 -0.97
C ARG A 229 -16.74 -7.50 -1.06
N LEU A 230 -16.37 -6.77 -2.11
CA LEU A 230 -15.04 -6.17 -2.26
C LEU A 230 -14.77 -5.17 -1.14
N VAL A 231 -15.72 -4.27 -0.87
CA VAL A 231 -15.62 -3.28 0.20
C VAL A 231 -15.61 -3.94 1.58
N ASP A 232 -16.42 -4.98 1.79
CA ASP A 232 -16.49 -5.68 3.08
C ASP A 232 -15.20 -6.43 3.42
N ALA A 233 -14.49 -6.95 2.41
CA ALA A 233 -13.23 -7.66 2.58
C ALA A 233 -12.05 -6.73 2.98
N VAL A 234 -12.21 -5.42 2.84
CA VAL A 234 -11.16 -4.42 3.07
C VAL A 234 -11.25 -3.84 4.48
N PRO A 235 -10.11 -3.51 5.15
CA PRO A 235 -10.12 -2.86 6.45
C PRO A 235 -11.04 -1.63 6.51
N PRO A 236 -11.81 -1.44 7.60
CA PRO A 236 -12.85 -0.40 7.68
C PRO A 236 -12.40 1.01 7.28
N ALA A 237 -11.20 1.42 7.71
CA ALA A 237 -10.65 2.74 7.40
C ALA A 237 -10.49 3.00 5.89
N LYS A 238 -10.33 1.96 5.07
CA LYS A 238 -10.07 2.07 3.63
C LYS A 238 -11.30 1.83 2.75
N ARG A 239 -12.44 1.46 3.35
CA ARG A 239 -13.66 1.09 2.62
C ARG A 239 -14.17 2.17 1.67
N GLU A 240 -14.03 3.44 2.05
CA GLU A 240 -14.41 4.56 1.18
C GLU A 240 -13.58 4.61 -0.10
N VAL A 241 -12.24 4.52 0.04
CA VAL A 241 -11.33 4.50 -1.10
C VAL A 241 -11.66 3.34 -2.03
N PHE A 242 -11.84 2.14 -1.49
CA PHE A 242 -12.15 0.95 -2.30
C PHE A 242 -13.54 1.03 -2.93
N ARG A 243 -14.53 1.64 -2.28
CA ARG A 243 -15.84 1.86 -2.88
C ARG A 243 -15.73 2.77 -4.09
N ARG A 244 -15.03 3.90 -3.97
CA ARG A 244 -14.86 4.86 -5.07
C ARG A 244 -14.09 4.25 -6.24
N VAL A 245 -12.94 3.63 -5.95
CA VAL A 245 -12.13 2.93 -6.96
C VAL A 245 -12.94 1.81 -7.64
N GLY A 246 -13.63 0.98 -6.86
CA GLY A 246 -14.43 -0.13 -7.36
C GLY A 246 -15.63 0.33 -8.19
N THR A 247 -16.29 1.43 -7.82
CA THR A 247 -17.37 2.04 -8.63
C THR A 247 -16.85 2.47 -10.00
N ILE A 248 -15.77 3.26 -10.04
CA ILE A 248 -15.21 3.78 -11.30
C ILE A 248 -14.73 2.62 -12.18
N LEU A 249 -13.98 1.67 -11.61
CA LEU A 249 -13.55 0.47 -12.35
C LEU A 249 -14.75 -0.35 -12.82
N GLY A 250 -15.81 -0.46 -12.03
CA GLY A 250 -17.04 -1.17 -12.40
C GLY A 250 -17.76 -0.54 -13.59
N GLU A 251 -17.70 0.79 -13.76
CA GLU A 251 -18.23 1.49 -14.94
C GLU A 251 -17.38 1.26 -16.18
N VAL A 252 -16.06 1.32 -16.01
CA VAL A 252 -15.07 1.17 -17.09
C VAL A 252 -15.00 -0.27 -17.58
N LEU A 253 -15.18 -1.25 -16.70
CA LEU A 253 -15.12 -2.69 -17.01
C LEU A 253 -16.46 -3.26 -17.51
N ARG A 254 -17.49 -2.44 -17.75
CA ARG A 254 -18.75 -2.95 -18.29
C ARG A 254 -18.53 -3.63 -19.66
N PRO A 255 -19.22 -4.74 -19.97
CA PRO A 255 -19.05 -5.43 -21.26
C PRO A 255 -19.27 -4.52 -22.48
N GLU A 256 -20.14 -3.52 -22.37
CA GLU A 256 -20.38 -2.53 -23.42
C GLU A 256 -19.18 -1.59 -23.61
N ALA A 257 -18.44 -1.30 -22.54
CA ALA A 257 -17.23 -0.47 -22.56
C ALA A 257 -15.99 -1.26 -22.99
N ILE A 258 -15.93 -2.55 -22.63
CA ILE A 258 -14.84 -3.46 -22.97
C ILE A 258 -15.45 -4.74 -23.53
N ALA A 259 -15.72 -4.75 -24.84
CA ALA A 259 -16.32 -5.89 -25.52
C ALA A 259 -15.57 -7.20 -25.18
N SER A 260 -16.29 -8.15 -24.58
CA SER A 260 -15.80 -9.47 -24.17
C SER A 260 -15.60 -10.37 -25.38
N GLY A 261 -14.35 -10.73 -25.67
CA GLY A 261 -13.97 -11.73 -26.66
C GLY A 261 -12.60 -12.30 -26.31
N ASN A 262 -12.19 -13.41 -26.92
CA ASN A 262 -10.86 -14.03 -26.80
C ASN A 262 -9.75 -13.09 -27.32
N ASP A 263 -9.57 -11.97 -26.66
CA ASP A 263 -8.75 -10.86 -27.11
C ASP A 263 -7.36 -10.93 -26.48
N HIS A 264 -6.32 -10.82 -27.30
CA HIS A 264 -4.95 -10.65 -26.85
C HIS A 264 -4.82 -9.48 -25.85
N VAL A 265 -3.94 -9.63 -24.86
CA VAL A 265 -3.54 -8.64 -23.82
C VAL A 265 -3.57 -7.21 -24.34
N ALA A 266 -2.85 -6.96 -25.43
CA ALA A 266 -2.65 -5.61 -25.95
C ALA A 266 -3.98 -4.95 -26.33
N ARG A 267 -5.00 -5.73 -26.73
CA ARG A 267 -6.34 -5.20 -27.02
C ARG A 267 -7.14 -4.95 -25.75
N PHE A 268 -7.04 -5.81 -24.72
CA PHE A 268 -7.67 -5.57 -23.41
C PHE A 268 -7.10 -4.33 -22.73
N SER A 269 -5.77 -4.26 -22.56
CA SER A 269 -5.11 -3.11 -21.93
C SER A 269 -5.37 -1.81 -22.68
N ARG A 270 -5.40 -1.82 -24.03
CA ARG A 270 -5.78 -0.64 -24.83
C ARG A 270 -7.25 -0.25 -24.67
N LYS A 271 -8.18 -1.20 -24.64
CA LYS A 271 -9.62 -0.92 -24.40
C LYS A 271 -9.80 -0.28 -23.02
N LEU A 272 -9.19 -0.88 -21.99
CA LEU A 272 -9.22 -0.36 -20.63
C LEU A 272 -8.59 1.05 -20.55
N HIS A 273 -7.44 1.26 -21.20
CA HIS A 273 -6.79 2.58 -21.29
C HIS A 273 -7.70 3.63 -21.94
N ASN A 274 -8.33 3.30 -23.07
CA ASN A 274 -9.24 4.21 -23.76
C ASN A 274 -10.48 4.52 -22.92
N ALA A 275 -11.02 3.52 -22.22
CA ALA A 275 -12.17 3.68 -21.35
C ALA A 275 -11.82 4.55 -20.12
N LEU A 276 -10.63 4.40 -19.53
CA LEU A 276 -10.13 5.30 -18.48
C LEU A 276 -9.98 6.74 -18.99
N LYS A 277 -9.42 6.93 -20.19
CA LYS A 277 -9.28 8.26 -20.79
C LYS A 277 -10.61 8.93 -21.16
N ALA A 278 -11.67 8.16 -21.32
CA ALA A 278 -13.00 8.68 -21.63
C ALA A 278 -13.76 9.15 -20.38
N LEU A 279 -13.27 8.85 -19.17
CA LEU A 279 -13.87 9.34 -17.94
C LEU A 279 -13.68 10.86 -17.83
N PRO A 280 -14.69 11.58 -17.32
CA PRO A 280 -14.55 13.00 -17.01
C PRO A 280 -13.53 13.19 -15.88
N SER A 281 -12.63 14.16 -16.07
CA SER A 281 -11.69 14.64 -15.05
C SER A 281 -12.39 15.52 -14.01
#